data_AF-A0A645HDP8-F1
#
_entry.id   AF-A0A645HDP8-F1
#
_cell.length_a   1.000
_cell.length_b   1.000
_cell.length_c   1.000
_cell.angle_alpha   90.00
_cell.angle_beta   90.00
_cell.angle_gamma   90.00
#
_symmetry.space_group_name_H-M   'P 1'
#
loop_
_entity.id
_entity.type
_entity.pdbx_description
1 polymer ?
#
loop_
_entity_poly.entity_id
_entity_poly.type
_entity_poly.pdbx_seq_one_letter_code
_entity_poly.pdbx_strand_id
1 'polypeptide(L)'
;MQRRCFEEIKLLEPFVKKTEDPEILRIWKHLLTSDHYYYMCTKWLGDGDVHSYFSVHSTPFEAAVNFMAVLMDFKAQVFKKLSRMA
;
A
#
# COMPACT_ATOMS: atom_id res chain seq x y z
N MET A 1 -0.94 12.08 4.93
CA MET A 1 -1.47 11.01 4.04
C MET A 1 -0.49 9.84 3.97
N GLN A 2 0.74 10.06 3.48
CA GLN A 2 1.80 9.04 3.38
C GLN A 2 1.97 8.16 4.63
N ARG A 3 2.23 8.78 5.79
CA ARG A 3 2.39 8.05 7.06
C ARG A 3 1.16 7.20 7.42
N ARG A 4 -0.04 7.71 7.14
CA ARG A 4 -1.28 6.96 7.41
C ARG A 4 -1.38 5.72 6.51
N CYS A 5 -1.10 5.86 5.21
CA CYS A 5 -1.11 4.75 4.27
C CYS A 5 -0.12 3.65 4.68
N PHE A 6 1.09 4.04 5.10
CA PHE A 6 2.14 3.11 5.55
C PHE A 6 1.77 2.37 6.84
N GLU A 7 1.23 3.06 7.84
CA GLU A 7 0.84 2.38 9.08
C GLU A 7 -0.34 1.42 8.86
N GLU A 8 -1.30 1.76 7.99
CA GLU A 8 -2.46 0.89 7.71
C GLU A 8 -2.06 -0.45 7.07
N ILE A 9 -1.16 -0.44 6.07
CA ILE A 9 -0.67 -1.69 5.45
C ILE A 9 0.19 -2.52 6.42
N LYS A 10 0.94 -1.87 7.31
CA LYS A 10 1.73 -2.55 8.34
C LYS A 10 0.87 -3.25 9.37
N LEU A 11 -0.23 -2.63 9.80
CA LEU A 11 -1.18 -3.25 10.74
C LEU A 11 -1.79 -4.55 10.20
N LEU A 12 -1.76 -4.78 8.88
CA LEU A 12 -2.28 -5.98 8.25
C LEU A 12 -1.29 -7.18 8.29
N GLU A 13 -0.02 -6.95 8.62
CA GLU A 13 1.05 -7.97 8.65
C GLU A 13 0.66 -9.30 9.35
N PRO A 14 0.17 -9.30 10.61
CA PRO A 14 -0.14 -10.55 11.30
C PRO A 14 -1.24 -11.34 10.58
N PHE A 15 -2.21 -10.66 9.97
CA PHE A 15 -3.30 -11.29 9.24
C PHE A 15 -2.81 -11.86 7.90
N VAL A 16 -1.98 -11.11 7.17
CA VAL A 16 -1.32 -11.58 5.94
C VAL A 16 -0.52 -12.84 6.22
N LYS A 17 0.34 -12.84 7.25
CA LYS A 17 1.16 -14.00 7.61
C LYS A 17 0.32 -15.21 8.00
N LYS A 18 -0.80 -15.00 8.71
CA LYS A 18 -1.73 -16.06 9.10
C LYS A 18 -2.44 -16.73 7.92
N THR A 19 -2.54 -16.07 6.76
CA THR A 19 -3.15 -16.71 5.58
C THR A 19 -2.32 -17.85 5.00
N GLU A 20 -1.01 -17.87 5.27
CA GLU A 20 -0.03 -18.79 4.68
C GLU A 20 -0.09 -18.83 3.13
N ASP A 21 -0.71 -17.81 2.52
CA ASP A 21 -0.94 -17.74 1.08
C ASP A 21 0.22 -16.97 0.42
N PRO A 22 1.04 -17.63 -0.43
CA PRO A 22 2.20 -17.00 -1.05
C PRO A 22 1.83 -15.78 -1.90
N GLU A 23 0.65 -15.77 -2.51
CA GLU A 23 0.20 -14.66 -3.35
C GLU A 23 -0.21 -13.46 -2.52
N ILE A 24 -0.95 -13.68 -1.42
CA ILE A 24 -1.29 -12.59 -0.47
C ILE A 24 -0.02 -11.98 0.12
N LEU A 25 0.96 -12.82 0.50
CA LEU A 25 2.25 -12.33 0.99
C LEU A 25 3.00 -11.53 -0.07
N ARG A 26 2.97 -11.98 -1.34
CA ARG A 26 3.60 -11.28 -2.46
C ARG A 26 2.97 -9.91 -2.67
N ILE A 27 1.64 -9.81 -2.73
CA ILE A 27 0.92 -8.54 -2.91
C ILE A 27 1.24 -7.58 -1.76
N TRP A 28 1.20 -8.05 -0.51
CA TRP A 28 1.54 -7.22 0.66
C TRP A 28 2.96 -6.62 0.56
N LYS A 29 3.95 -7.42 0.13
CA LYS A 29 5.32 -6.93 -0.10
C LYS A 29 5.38 -5.87 -1.20
N HIS A 30 4.60 -6.01 -2.28
CA HIS A 30 4.57 -5.01 -3.35
C HIS A 30 3.96 -3.70 -2.86
N LEU A 31 2.90 -3.74 -2.05
CA LEU A 31 2.30 -2.54 -1.44
C LEU A 31 3.24 -1.82 -0.46
N LEU A 32 4.29 -2.48 0.03
CA LEU A 32 5.33 -1.88 0.86
C LEU A 32 6.48 -1.23 0.07
N THR A 33 6.46 -1.30 -1.26
CA THR A 33 7.49 -0.68 -2.12
C THR A 33 7.49 0.84 -1.92
N SER A 34 8.68 1.42 -1.82
CA SER A 34 8.87 2.84 -1.51
C SER A 34 8.22 3.79 -2.51
N ASP A 35 8.16 3.42 -3.80
CA ASP A 35 7.60 4.26 -4.88
C ASP A 35 6.17 4.71 -4.60
N HIS A 36 5.32 3.84 -4.06
CA HIS A 36 3.95 4.22 -3.67
C HIS A 36 3.93 5.40 -2.70
N TYR A 37 4.86 5.41 -1.73
CA TYR A 37 4.95 6.45 -0.71
C TYR A 37 5.63 7.71 -1.25
N TYR A 38 6.55 7.57 -2.20
CA TYR A 38 7.14 8.69 -2.92
C TYR A 38 6.10 9.40 -3.78
N TYR A 39 5.21 8.69 -4.47
CA TYR A 39 4.14 9.29 -5.28
C TYR A 39 3.12 10.10 -4.46
N MET A 40 2.99 9.81 -3.16
CA MET A 40 2.12 10.57 -2.24
C MET A 40 2.88 11.47 -1.26
N CYS A 41 4.16 11.73 -1.53
CA CYS A 41 4.99 12.65 -0.77
C CYS A 41 4.63 14.11 -1.11
N THR A 42 4.63 14.98 -0.11
CA THR A 42 4.40 16.43 -0.29
C THR A 42 5.65 17.26 0.01
N LYS A 43 6.81 16.61 0.20
CA LYS A 43 8.09 17.30 0.37
C LYS A 43 8.55 17.79 -0.99
N TRP A 44 8.85 19.08 -1.07
CA TRP A 44 9.49 19.70 -2.22
C TRP A 44 11.01 19.75 -1.96
N LEU A 45 11.81 19.47 -3.00
CA LEU A 45 13.27 19.30 -3.02
C LEU A 45 13.77 17.86 -2.80
N GLY A 46 14.82 17.49 -3.57
CA GLY A 46 15.55 16.22 -3.44
C GLY A 46 14.97 15.06 -4.25
N ASP A 47 14.90 13.89 -3.63
CA ASP A 47 14.35 12.63 -4.15
C ASP A 47 12.86 12.71 -4.54
N GLY A 48 12.09 13.62 -3.92
CA GLY A 48 10.67 13.83 -4.25
C GLY A 48 10.42 14.27 -5.71
N ASP A 49 11.33 15.04 -6.31
CA ASP A 49 11.18 15.51 -7.71
C ASP A 49 11.46 14.39 -8.72
N VAL A 50 12.40 13.49 -8.42
CA VAL A 50 12.74 12.37 -9.31
C VAL A 50 11.57 11.40 -9.42
N HIS A 51 10.95 11.05 -8.29
CA HIS A 51 9.82 10.11 -8.29
C HIS A 51 8.53 10.72 -8.84
N SER A 52 8.37 12.05 -8.76
CA SER A 52 7.22 12.74 -9.36
C SER A 52 7.20 12.60 -10.89
N TYR A 53 8.36 12.51 -11.55
CA TYR A 53 8.45 12.27 -13.01
C TYR A 53 7.89 10.91 -13.43
N PHE A 54 8.03 9.88 -12.58
CA PHE A 54 7.56 8.53 -12.85
C PHE A 54 6.18 8.22 -12.26
N SER A 55 5.59 9.18 -11.53
CA SER A 55 4.27 9.01 -10.94
C SER A 55 3.22 8.88 -12.03
N VAL A 56 2.40 7.83 -11.93
CA VAL A 56 1.20 7.66 -12.76
C VAL A 56 0.01 8.52 -12.26
N HIS A 57 0.17 9.18 -11.11
CA HIS A 57 -0.85 10.03 -10.49
C HIS A 57 -0.54 11.51 -10.68
N SER A 58 -1.59 12.30 -10.88
CA SER A 58 -1.47 13.74 -11.15
C SER A 58 -1.10 14.54 -9.90
N THR A 59 -1.44 14.01 -8.71
CA THR A 59 -1.14 14.66 -7.42
C THR A 59 -0.79 13.65 -6.33
N PRO A 60 -0.04 14.06 -5.29
CA PRO A 60 0.18 13.24 -4.10
C PRO A 60 -1.10 12.81 -3.37
N PHE A 61 -2.15 13.64 -3.45
CA PHE A 61 -3.46 13.33 -2.89
C PHE A 61 -4.12 12.17 -3.65
N GLU A 62 -4.10 12.21 -4.99
CA GLU A 62 -4.63 11.15 -5.84
C GLU A 62 -3.91 9.81 -5.61
N ALA A 63 -2.58 9.84 -5.50
CA ALA A 63 -1.78 8.66 -5.18
C ALA A 63 -2.18 8.05 -3.83
N ALA A 64 -2.39 8.87 -2.79
CA ALA A 64 -2.82 8.41 -1.48
C ALA A 64 -4.24 7.81 -1.50
N VAL A 65 -5.18 8.43 -2.22
CA VAL A 65 -6.55 7.94 -2.35
C VAL A 65 -6.58 6.61 -3.10
N ASN A 66 -5.83 6.50 -4.20
CA ASN A 66 -5.73 5.26 -4.97
C ASN A 66 -5.12 4.12 -4.13
N PHE A 67 -4.01 4.39 -3.44
CA PHE A 67 -3.38 3.41 -2.55
C PHE A 67 -4.35 2.92 -1.46
N MET A 68 -5.09 3.83 -0.82
CA MET A 68 -6.05 3.46 0.22
C MET A 68 -7.21 2.63 -0.34
N ALA A 69 -7.70 2.91 -1.55
CA ALA A 69 -8.72 2.09 -2.20
C ALA A 69 -8.22 0.66 -2.46
N VAL A 70 -7.01 0.51 -3.02
CA VAL A 70 -6.36 -0.79 -3.24
C VAL A 70 -6.13 -1.52 -1.92
N LEU A 71 -5.67 -0.81 -0.88
CA LEU A 71 -5.46 -1.37 0.44
C LEU A 71 -6.76 -1.90 1.07
N MET A 72 -7.88 -1.19 0.90
CA MET A 72 -9.17 -1.64 1.42
C MET A 72 -9.66 -2.91 0.72
N ASP A 73 -9.50 -3.00 -0.59
CA ASP A 73 -9.82 -4.23 -1.33
C ASP A 73 -8.90 -5.39 -0.90
N PHE A 74 -7.59 -5.16 -0.84
CA PHE A 74 -6.63 -6.16 -0.38
C PHE A 74 -6.96 -6.65 1.04
N LYS A 75 -7.27 -5.73 1.96
CA LYS A 75 -7.70 -6.06 3.33
C LYS A 75 -8.94 -6.97 3.33
N ALA A 76 -9.93 -6.67 2.49
CA ALA A 76 -11.12 -7.53 2.36
C ALA A 76 -10.76 -8.94 1.85
N GLN A 77 -9.84 -9.04 0.89
CA GLN A 77 -9.34 -10.33 0.40
C GLN A 77 -8.61 -11.13 1.49
N VAL A 78 -7.75 -10.50 2.30
CA VAL A 78 -7.07 -11.14 3.44
C VAL A 78 -8.08 -11.74 4.41
N PHE A 79 -9.07 -10.96 4.86
CA PHE A 79 -10.06 -11.45 5.82
C PHE A 79 -11.01 -12.50 5.24
N LYS A 80 -11.34 -12.40 3.94
CA LYS A 80 -12.11 -13.42 3.22
C LYS A 80 -11.35 -14.75 3.11
N LYS A 81 -10.01 -14.71 2.95
CA LYS A 81 -9.18 -15.92 2.99
C LYS A 81 -9.21 -16.55 4.38
N LEU A 82 -8.96 -15.74 5.42
CA LEU A 82 -8.96 -16.21 6.81
C LEU A 82 -10.31 -16.81 7.24
N SER A 83 -11.43 -16.21 6.82
CA SER A 83 -12.76 -16.73 7.15
C SER A 83 -13.09 -18.06 6.49
N ARG A 84 -12.43 -18.40 5.37
CA ARG A 84 -12.57 -19.70 4.69
C ARG A 84 -11.66 -20.78 5.27
N MET A 85 -10.70 -20.40 6.12
CA MET A 85 -9.79 -21.32 6.81
C MET A 85 -10.32 -21.73 8.19
N ALA A 86 -11.28 -20.99 8.73
CA ALA A 86 -12.00 -21.30 9.97
C ALA A 86 -13.16 -22.26 9.68
#